data_AF-A3DF41-F1
#
_entry.id   AF-A3DF41-F1
#
_cell.length_a   1.000
_cell.length_b   1.000
_cell.length_c   1.000
_cell.angle_alpha   90.00
_cell.angle_beta   90.00
_cell.angle_gamma   90.00
#
_symmetry.space_group_name_H-M   'P 1'
#
loop_
_entity.id
_entity.type
_entity.pdbx_description
1 polymer ?
#
loop_
_entity_poly.entity_id
_entity_poly.type
_entity_poly.pdbx_seq_one_letter_code
_entity_poly.pdbx_strand_id
1 'polypeptide(L)'
;MELDLQNSELEEVAAKQNYSGLIDYDVYVMSAKEKVFYVLLAASVLFAIGYIFYHHIIGALILTPLALLYPKRKTKDIIEKRKSELNLQFKDLLYSISASLTAGKSVETAFKEALNDLCILYPDPDTYIIREVEYIVRRLEMNETIEDALEDLAKRSHLEDIQNFTDVFKTCKRTGGNLVNVIRNSTNIINDKIEIKEEINTLLAAKKFEQKVLSVMPFIMILILSLTTEDYMAPVFDTIVGRIVMTFAIIIIAIGYFVSKKIMDIKI
;
A
#
# COMPACT_ATOMS: atom_id res chain seq x y z
N MET A 1 25.14 1.29 -14.03
CA MET A 1 24.63 1.98 -15.25
C MET A 1 23.11 2.06 -15.26
N GLU A 2 22.34 0.97 -15.44
CA GLU A 2 20.85 1.03 -15.30
C GLU A 2 20.38 1.35 -13.87
N LEU A 3 21.07 0.81 -12.85
CA LEU A 3 20.78 1.10 -11.44
C LEU A 3 21.14 2.54 -11.01
N ASP A 4 22.08 3.17 -11.71
CA ASP A 4 22.50 4.56 -11.45
C ASP A 4 21.57 5.55 -12.13
N LEU A 5 21.08 5.22 -13.34
CA LEU A 5 20.06 5.99 -14.06
C LEU A 5 18.71 6.00 -13.31
N GLN A 6 18.32 4.85 -12.74
CA GLN A 6 17.10 4.77 -11.95
C GLN A 6 17.23 5.50 -10.60
N ASN A 7 18.43 5.53 -10.01
CA ASN A 7 18.69 6.35 -8.82
C ASN A 7 18.76 7.85 -9.14
N SER A 8 19.29 8.25 -10.30
CA SER A 8 19.32 9.66 -10.70
C SER A 8 17.93 10.18 -11.05
N GLU A 9 17.08 9.37 -11.69
CA GLU A 9 15.67 9.72 -11.91
C GLU A 9 14.90 9.83 -10.59
N LEU A 10 15.15 8.94 -9.62
CA LEU A 10 14.54 9.02 -8.28
C LEU A 10 15.05 10.23 -7.49
N GLU A 11 16.33 10.61 -7.63
CA GLU A 11 16.92 11.80 -7.02
C GLU A 11 16.41 13.09 -7.66
N GLU A 12 16.19 13.11 -8.98
CA GLU A 12 15.65 14.26 -9.70
C GLU A 12 14.16 14.48 -9.42
N VAL A 13 13.39 13.39 -9.25
CA VAL A 13 11.99 13.43 -8.77
C VAL A 13 11.93 13.89 -7.31
N ALA A 14 12.82 13.40 -6.44
CA ALA A 14 12.92 13.87 -5.06
C ALA A 14 13.39 15.34 -4.95
N ALA A 15 14.25 15.81 -5.86
CA ALA A 15 14.66 17.21 -5.92
C ALA A 15 13.53 18.15 -6.39
N LYS A 16 12.64 17.68 -7.27
CA LYS A 16 11.43 18.43 -7.67
C LYS A 16 10.36 18.51 -6.57
N GLN A 17 10.29 17.53 -5.66
CA GLN A 17 9.36 17.55 -4.50
C GLN A 17 9.56 18.79 -3.60
N ASN A 18 10.77 19.34 -3.56
CA ASN A 18 11.13 20.48 -2.71
C ASN A 18 10.67 21.85 -3.23
N TYR A 19 10.12 21.93 -4.45
CA TYR A 19 9.64 23.21 -5.02
C TYR A 19 8.14 23.45 -4.85
N SER A 20 7.33 22.44 -4.47
CA SER A 20 5.88 22.60 -4.19
C SER A 20 5.42 22.14 -2.81
N GLY A 21 6.22 21.36 -2.06
CA GLY A 21 5.87 20.91 -0.69
C GLY A 21 4.74 19.86 -0.60
N LEU A 22 4.30 19.31 -1.73
CA LEU A 22 3.17 18.39 -1.84
C LEU A 22 3.64 16.94 -2.05
N ILE A 23 2.84 16.00 -1.53
CA ILE A 23 3.17 14.58 -1.54
C ILE A 23 2.81 13.97 -2.90
N ASP A 24 3.75 13.26 -3.52
CA ASP A 24 3.45 12.28 -4.56
C ASP A 24 3.05 10.96 -3.88
N TYR A 25 1.86 10.45 -4.21
CA TYR A 25 1.30 9.29 -3.53
C TYR A 25 1.81 7.96 -4.08
N ASP A 26 2.48 7.94 -5.24
CA ASP A 26 3.13 6.75 -5.80
C ASP A 26 4.60 6.62 -5.36
N VAL A 27 5.20 7.70 -4.86
CA VAL A 27 6.60 7.70 -4.42
C VAL A 27 6.69 7.64 -2.90
N TYR A 28 7.37 6.60 -2.40
CA TYR A 28 7.76 6.50 -1.00
C TYR A 28 9.25 6.28 -0.88
N VAL A 29 9.96 7.29 -0.36
CA VAL A 29 11.39 7.22 -0.06
C VAL A 29 11.54 6.75 1.39
N MET A 30 11.91 5.49 1.58
CA MET A 30 12.25 4.96 2.90
C MET A 30 13.50 5.65 3.45
N SER A 31 13.47 6.06 4.71
CA SER A 31 14.66 6.54 5.40
C SER A 31 15.71 5.44 5.47
N ALA A 32 17.01 5.80 5.43
CA ALA A 32 18.10 4.84 5.58
C ALA A 32 17.96 4.00 6.86
N LYS A 33 17.46 4.59 7.96
CA LYS A 33 17.19 3.89 9.22
C LYS A 33 16.06 2.86 9.10
N GLU A 34 14.97 3.22 8.43
CA GLU A 34 13.82 2.33 8.20
C GLU A 34 14.19 1.16 7.28
N LYS A 35 14.96 1.45 6.22
CA LYS A 35 15.47 0.43 5.30
C LYS A 35 16.36 -0.57 6.04
N VAL A 36 17.31 -0.10 6.84
CA VAL A 36 18.17 -0.97 7.66
C VAL A 36 17.34 -1.78 8.65
N PHE A 37 16.35 -1.16 9.32
CA PHE A 37 15.47 -1.85 10.25
C PHE A 37 14.69 -2.99 9.57
N TYR A 38 14.05 -2.73 8.43
CA TYR A 38 13.31 -3.77 7.70
C TYR A 38 14.21 -4.86 7.12
N VAL A 39 15.42 -4.52 6.66
CA VAL A 39 16.40 -5.51 6.22
C VAL A 39 16.85 -6.38 7.38
N LEU A 40 17.20 -5.80 8.53
CA LEU A 40 17.61 -6.56 9.72
C LEU A 40 16.49 -7.46 10.25
N LEU A 41 15.26 -6.97 10.26
CA LEU A 41 14.10 -7.77 10.65
C LEU A 41 13.92 -8.98 9.72
N ALA A 42 13.96 -8.76 8.40
CA ALA A 42 13.83 -9.83 7.42
C ALA A 42 15.03 -10.80 7.47
N ALA A 43 16.25 -10.30 7.67
CA ALA A 43 17.46 -11.11 7.82
C ALA A 43 17.40 -11.98 9.07
N SER A 44 16.92 -11.46 10.20
CA SER A 44 16.73 -12.22 11.44
C SER A 44 15.76 -13.38 11.26
N VAL A 45 14.61 -13.13 10.61
CA VAL A 45 13.61 -14.19 10.32
C VAL A 45 14.18 -15.25 9.36
N LEU A 46 14.83 -14.83 8.27
CA LEU A 46 15.43 -15.77 7.31
C LEU A 46 16.60 -16.56 7.93
N PHE A 47 17.38 -15.94 8.80
CA PHE A 47 18.44 -16.61 9.54
C PHE A 47 17.87 -17.67 10.49
N ALA A 48 16.83 -17.34 11.26
CA ALA A 48 16.16 -18.29 12.14
C ALA A 48 15.59 -19.48 11.36
N ILE A 49 14.93 -19.23 10.22
CA ILE A 49 14.43 -20.25 9.30
C ILE A 49 15.58 -21.15 8.80
N GLY A 50 16.65 -20.54 8.30
CA GLY A 50 17.81 -21.28 7.81
C GLY A 50 18.48 -22.11 8.92
N TYR A 51 18.55 -21.58 10.13
CA TYR A 51 19.11 -22.29 11.28
C TYR A 51 18.25 -23.51 11.65
N ILE A 52 16.93 -23.36 11.70
CA ILE A 52 16.00 -24.47 11.99
C ILE A 52 16.14 -25.59 10.95
N PHE A 53 16.33 -25.25 9.68
CA PHE A 53 16.37 -26.24 8.60
C PHE A 53 17.73 -26.91 8.39
N TYR A 54 18.84 -26.21 8.66
CA TYR A 54 20.18 -26.73 8.35
C TYR A 54 21.02 -27.03 9.59
N HIS A 55 20.63 -26.56 10.78
CA HIS A 55 21.43 -26.61 12.02
C HIS A 55 22.87 -26.06 11.87
N HIS A 56 23.10 -25.28 10.81
CA HIS A 56 24.43 -24.85 10.38
C HIS A 56 24.41 -23.36 9.98
N ILE A 57 25.31 -22.59 10.58
CA ILE A 57 25.39 -21.12 10.42
C ILE A 57 25.61 -20.72 8.94
N ILE A 58 26.41 -21.49 8.22
CA ILE A 58 26.74 -21.25 6.80
C ILE A 58 25.49 -21.39 5.91
N GLY A 59 24.65 -22.41 6.16
CA GLY A 59 23.39 -22.59 5.42
C GLY A 59 22.40 -21.46 5.66
N ALA A 60 22.31 -20.98 6.91
CA ALA A 60 21.49 -19.83 7.26
C ALA A 60 21.98 -18.52 6.60
N LEU A 61 23.30 -18.34 6.48
CA LEU A 61 23.92 -17.19 5.82
C LEU A 61 23.69 -17.14 4.30
N ILE A 62 23.40 -18.27 3.65
CA ILE A 62 23.09 -18.29 2.21
C ILE A 62 21.68 -17.76 1.92
N LEU A 63 20.76 -17.86 2.89
CA LEU A 63 19.37 -17.39 2.77
C LEU A 63 19.22 -15.89 3.09
N THR A 64 20.10 -15.31 3.91
CA THR A 64 20.00 -13.91 4.36
C THR A 64 20.13 -12.84 3.27
N PRO A 65 20.87 -13.01 2.16
CA PRO A 65 20.91 -12.01 1.08
C PRO A 65 19.53 -11.74 0.46
N LEU A 66 18.61 -12.71 0.53
CA LEU A 66 17.24 -12.56 0.06
C LEU A 66 16.45 -11.48 0.83
N ALA A 67 16.89 -11.12 2.04
CA ALA A 67 16.32 -10.03 2.83
C ALA A 67 16.41 -8.66 2.15
N LEU A 68 17.39 -8.46 1.24
CA LEU A 68 17.56 -7.19 0.52
C LEU A 68 16.41 -6.88 -0.45
N LEU A 69 15.63 -7.89 -0.85
CA LEU A 69 14.44 -7.72 -1.69
C LEU A 69 13.19 -7.31 -0.88
N TYR A 70 13.23 -7.47 0.45
CA TYR A 70 12.09 -7.21 1.33
C TYR A 70 11.67 -5.72 1.38
N PRO A 71 12.58 -4.73 1.47
CA PRO A 71 12.21 -3.31 1.50
C PRO A 71 11.44 -2.87 0.25
N LYS A 72 11.80 -3.38 -0.94
CA LYS A 72 11.10 -3.06 -2.19
C LYS A 72 9.64 -3.51 -2.16
N ARG A 73 9.36 -4.69 -1.59
CA ARG A 73 7.99 -5.17 -1.41
C ARG A 73 7.23 -4.34 -0.37
N LYS A 74 7.86 -4.07 0.77
CA LYS A 74 7.25 -3.29 1.85
C LYS A 74 6.92 -1.85 1.42
N THR A 75 7.76 -1.25 0.58
CA THR A 75 7.52 0.09 0.00
C THR A 75 6.21 0.11 -0.78
N LYS A 76 5.98 -0.89 -1.64
CA LYS A 76 4.72 -1.01 -2.39
C LYS A 76 3.52 -1.16 -1.47
N ASP A 77 3.61 -2.01 -0.45
CA ASP A 77 2.52 -2.18 0.52
C ASP A 77 2.18 -0.88 1.26
N ILE A 78 3.18 -0.04 1.56
CA ILE A 78 2.98 1.27 2.20
C ILE A 78 2.31 2.26 1.24
N ILE A 79 2.77 2.32 -0.01
CA ILE A 79 2.17 3.16 -1.06
C ILE A 79 0.70 2.79 -1.27
N GLU A 80 0.40 1.51 -1.44
CA GLU A 80 -0.97 1.02 -1.63
C GLU A 80 -1.87 1.35 -0.43
N LYS A 81 -1.34 1.22 0.80
CA LYS A 81 -2.09 1.60 2.01
C LYS A 81 -2.40 3.09 2.01
N ARG A 82 -1.40 3.93 1.73
CA ARG A 82 -1.56 5.40 1.65
C ARG A 82 -2.60 5.79 0.59
N LYS A 83 -2.52 5.21 -0.60
CA LYS A 83 -3.48 5.44 -1.69
C LYS A 83 -4.89 5.01 -1.32
N SER A 84 -5.04 3.83 -0.69
CA SER A 84 -6.34 3.35 -0.22
C SER A 84 -6.94 4.27 0.84
N GLU A 85 -6.12 4.83 1.72
CA GLU A 85 -6.53 5.79 2.74
C GLU A 85 -6.94 7.14 2.12
N LEU A 86 -6.16 7.67 1.17
CA LEU A 86 -6.54 8.85 0.41
C LEU A 86 -7.86 8.66 -0.34
N ASN A 87 -8.08 7.49 -0.98
CA ASN A 87 -9.31 7.23 -1.72
C ASN A 87 -10.55 7.20 -0.79
N LEU A 88 -10.43 6.60 0.39
CA LEU A 88 -11.49 6.62 1.41
C LEU A 88 -11.79 8.06 1.85
N GLN A 89 -10.76 8.85 2.15
CA GLN A 89 -10.91 10.23 2.58
C GLN A 89 -11.48 11.13 1.46
N PHE A 90 -11.12 10.85 0.21
CA PHE A 90 -11.65 11.53 -0.97
C PHE A 90 -13.15 11.28 -1.14
N LYS A 91 -13.64 10.05 -0.88
CA LYS A 91 -15.09 9.78 -0.81
C LYS A 91 -15.79 10.71 0.17
N ASP A 92 -15.23 10.90 1.36
CA ASP A 92 -15.82 11.77 2.40
C ASP A 92 -15.81 13.25 2.00
N LEU A 93 -14.74 13.71 1.34
CA LEU A 93 -14.70 15.03 0.69
C LEU A 93 -15.87 15.20 -0.29
N LEU A 94 -16.07 14.23 -1.19
CA LEU A 94 -17.15 14.29 -2.17
C LEU A 94 -18.54 14.32 -1.51
N TYR A 95 -18.74 13.59 -0.40
CA TYR A 95 -19.98 13.66 0.38
C TYR A 95 -20.25 15.07 0.91
N SER A 96 -19.26 15.71 1.52
CA SER A 96 -19.40 17.07 2.04
C SER A 96 -19.65 18.10 0.92
N ILE A 97 -18.90 18.03 -0.19
CA ILE A 97 -19.12 18.91 -1.35
C ILE A 97 -20.54 18.72 -1.91
N SER A 98 -21.00 17.47 -2.04
CA SER A 98 -22.35 17.18 -2.52
C SER A 98 -23.42 17.81 -1.63
N ALA A 99 -23.24 17.81 -0.31
CA ALA A 99 -24.18 18.42 0.62
C ALA A 99 -24.24 19.94 0.44
N SER A 100 -23.08 20.61 0.38
CA SER A 100 -23.01 22.06 0.17
C SER A 100 -23.57 22.51 -1.18
N LEU A 101 -23.28 21.79 -2.26
CA LEU A 101 -23.82 22.10 -3.59
C LEU A 101 -25.33 21.86 -3.66
N THR A 102 -25.84 20.83 -2.99
CA THR A 102 -27.29 20.58 -2.90
C THR A 102 -28.00 21.71 -2.15
N ALA A 103 -27.33 22.36 -1.19
CA ALA A 103 -27.81 23.56 -0.51
C ALA A 103 -27.74 24.84 -1.39
N GLY A 104 -27.36 24.73 -2.66
CA GLY A 104 -27.31 25.84 -3.61
C GLY A 104 -26.05 26.71 -3.52
N LYS A 105 -25.02 26.26 -2.80
CA LYS A 105 -23.74 26.97 -2.69
C LYS A 105 -22.92 26.84 -3.97
N SER A 106 -22.01 27.78 -4.20
CA SER A 106 -21.07 27.68 -5.31
C SER A 106 -20.07 26.54 -5.08
N VAL A 107 -19.42 26.07 -6.14
CA VAL A 107 -18.38 25.04 -6.06
C VAL A 107 -17.24 25.47 -5.16
N GLU A 108 -16.78 26.71 -5.31
CA GLU A 108 -15.69 27.28 -4.52
C GLU A 108 -16.04 27.32 -3.04
N THR A 109 -17.29 27.68 -2.72
CA THR A 109 -17.80 27.69 -1.35
C THR A 109 -17.92 26.28 -0.79
N ALA A 110 -18.35 25.32 -1.61
CA ALA A 110 -18.47 23.92 -1.21
C ALA A 110 -17.10 23.30 -0.84
N PHE A 111 -16.03 23.60 -1.58
CA PHE A 111 -14.67 23.15 -1.20
C PHE A 111 -14.18 23.79 0.10
N LYS A 112 -14.47 25.08 0.33
CA LYS A 112 -14.10 25.77 1.58
C LYS A 112 -14.84 25.20 2.79
N GLU A 113 -16.11 24.87 2.63
CA GLU A 113 -16.89 24.24 3.69
C GLU A 113 -16.47 22.80 3.93
N ALA A 114 -16.21 22.05 2.86
CA ALA A 114 -15.76 20.68 2.98
C ALA A 114 -14.42 20.55 3.72
N LEU A 115 -13.54 21.54 3.60
CA LEU A 115 -12.34 21.60 4.43
C LEU A 115 -12.68 21.64 5.93
N ASN A 116 -13.63 22.50 6.32
CA ASN A 116 -14.03 22.60 7.73
C ASN A 116 -14.68 21.29 8.21
N ASP A 117 -15.55 20.69 7.39
CA ASP A 117 -16.19 19.40 7.71
C ASP A 117 -15.14 18.29 7.88
N LEU A 118 -14.12 18.25 7.01
CA LEU A 118 -13.03 17.28 7.09
C LEU A 118 -12.17 17.47 8.34
N CYS A 119 -11.88 18.71 8.75
CA CYS A 119 -11.16 18.99 10.01
C CYS A 119 -11.94 18.56 11.26
N ILE A 120 -13.28 18.50 11.18
CA ILE A 120 -14.12 17.96 12.25
C ILE A 120 -14.10 16.42 12.21
N LEU A 121 -14.17 15.84 11.01
CA LEU A 121 -14.18 14.38 10.81
C LEU A 121 -12.84 13.73 11.16
N TYR A 122 -11.73 14.39 10.83
CA TYR A 122 -10.37 13.91 11.00
C TYR A 122 -9.60 14.85 11.96
N PRO A 123 -9.40 14.46 13.23
CA PRO A 123 -8.72 15.30 14.23
C PRO A 123 -7.23 15.53 13.95
N ASP A 124 -6.62 14.72 13.09
CA ASP A 124 -5.21 14.84 12.71
C ASP A 124 -5.07 15.80 11.51
N PRO A 125 -4.42 16.97 11.66
CA PRO A 125 -4.21 17.91 10.56
C PRO A 125 -3.30 17.36 9.46
N ASP A 126 -2.45 16.36 9.76
CA ASP A 126 -1.57 15.72 8.78
C ASP A 126 -2.31 14.69 7.89
N THR A 127 -3.63 14.57 8.04
CA THR A 127 -4.50 13.75 7.19
C THR A 127 -4.32 14.15 5.72
N TYR A 128 -4.10 13.14 4.86
CA TYR A 128 -3.78 13.37 3.45
C TYR A 128 -4.79 14.26 2.74
N ILE A 129 -6.09 13.99 2.87
CA ILE A 129 -7.10 14.78 2.18
C ILE A 129 -7.19 16.22 2.69
N ILE A 130 -6.96 16.47 3.98
CA ILE A 130 -7.02 17.82 4.56
C ILE A 130 -5.96 18.68 3.87
N ARG A 131 -4.72 18.20 3.82
CA ARG A 131 -3.61 18.91 3.17
C ARG A 131 -3.87 19.18 1.69
N GLU A 132 -4.48 18.23 0.99
CA GLU A 132 -4.83 18.37 -0.43
C GLU A 132 -5.96 19.40 -0.64
N VAL A 133 -6.98 19.39 0.21
CA VAL A 133 -8.09 20.34 0.14
C VAL A 133 -7.66 21.74 0.57
N GLU A 134 -6.81 21.89 1.59
CA GLU A 134 -6.17 23.17 1.95
C GLU A 134 -5.41 23.77 0.77
N TYR A 135 -4.66 22.93 0.06
CA TYR A 135 -3.94 23.36 -1.14
C TYR A 135 -4.89 23.80 -2.26
N ILE A 136 -5.96 23.03 -2.51
CA ILE A 136 -7.00 23.40 -3.48
C ILE A 136 -7.64 24.74 -3.10
N VAL A 137 -8.08 24.91 -1.85
CA VAL A 137 -8.70 26.15 -1.37
C VAL A 137 -7.76 27.34 -1.53
N ARG A 138 -6.47 27.19 -1.20
CA ARG A 138 -5.47 28.23 -1.38
C ARG A 138 -5.29 28.61 -2.86
N ARG A 139 -5.31 27.65 -3.78
CA ARG A 139 -5.28 27.92 -5.24
C ARG A 139 -6.51 28.70 -5.71
N LEU A 140 -7.70 28.36 -5.21
CA LEU A 140 -8.92 29.12 -5.49
C LEU A 140 -8.82 30.57 -5.01
N GLU A 141 -8.22 30.81 -3.84
CA GLU A 141 -8.00 32.17 -3.32
C GLU A 141 -6.99 32.97 -4.15
N MET A 142 -6.12 32.29 -4.88
CA MET A 142 -5.21 32.90 -5.87
C MET A 142 -5.85 33.06 -7.25
N ASN A 143 -7.16 32.87 -7.38
CA ASN A 143 -7.93 32.93 -8.63
C ASN A 143 -7.56 31.87 -9.67
N GLU A 144 -7.02 30.73 -9.24
CA GLU A 144 -6.86 29.57 -10.11
C GLU A 144 -8.18 28.79 -10.24
N THR A 145 -8.31 28.00 -11.31
CA THR A 145 -9.53 27.22 -11.54
C THR A 145 -9.55 25.95 -10.68
N ILE A 146 -10.74 25.54 -10.22
CA ILE A 146 -10.90 24.28 -9.49
C ILE A 146 -10.54 23.07 -10.36
N GLU A 147 -10.75 23.18 -11.67
CA GLU A 147 -10.40 22.16 -12.65
C GLU A 147 -8.89 21.90 -12.65
N ASP A 148 -8.06 22.96 -12.67
CA ASP A 148 -6.60 22.83 -12.64
C ASP A 148 -6.09 22.35 -11.26
N ALA A 149 -6.81 22.69 -10.19
CA ALA A 149 -6.51 22.23 -8.84
C ALA A 149 -6.79 20.73 -8.66
N LEU A 150 -7.94 20.25 -9.13
CA LEU A 150 -8.30 18.83 -9.12
C LEU A 150 -7.43 18.01 -10.07
N GLU A 151 -7.05 18.56 -11.23
CA GLU A 151 -6.17 17.87 -12.18
C GLU A 151 -4.76 17.63 -11.61
N ASP A 152 -4.25 18.56 -10.80
CA ASP A 152 -2.99 18.36 -10.06
C ASP A 152 -3.10 17.21 -9.03
N LEU A 153 -4.17 17.21 -8.22
CA LEU A 153 -4.43 16.14 -7.25
C LEU A 153 -4.59 14.78 -7.95
N ALA A 154 -5.34 14.72 -9.05
CA ALA A 154 -5.52 13.50 -9.84
C ALA A 154 -4.18 12.92 -10.31
N LYS A 155 -3.31 13.77 -10.88
CA LYS A 155 -1.97 13.37 -11.35
C LYS A 155 -1.08 12.86 -10.22
N ARG A 156 -1.04 13.54 -9.08
CA ARG A 156 -0.18 13.16 -7.93
C ARG A 156 -0.71 11.99 -7.10
N SER A 157 -2.03 11.81 -7.07
CA SER A 157 -2.66 10.72 -6.30
C SER A 157 -2.43 9.35 -6.93
N HIS A 158 -2.30 9.29 -8.27
CA HIS A 158 -2.24 8.05 -9.04
C HIS A 158 -3.39 7.09 -8.71
N LEU A 159 -4.57 7.66 -8.43
CA LEU A 159 -5.82 6.94 -8.14
C LEU A 159 -6.77 7.09 -9.32
N GLU A 160 -7.21 5.96 -9.86
CA GLU A 160 -8.14 5.92 -10.99
C GLU A 160 -9.46 6.64 -10.66
N ASP A 161 -9.97 6.47 -9.43
CA ASP A 161 -11.23 7.08 -9.00
C ASP A 161 -11.16 8.62 -8.96
N ILE A 162 -10.03 9.18 -8.51
CA ILE A 162 -9.80 10.64 -8.48
C ILE A 162 -9.64 11.16 -9.91
N GLN A 163 -8.93 10.43 -10.77
CA GLN A 163 -8.75 10.79 -12.18
C GLN A 163 -10.11 10.81 -12.91
N ASN A 164 -10.88 9.73 -12.79
CA ASN A 164 -12.20 9.58 -13.39
C ASN A 164 -13.17 10.68 -12.91
N PHE A 165 -13.20 10.96 -11.59
CA PHE A 165 -13.99 12.06 -11.06
C PHE A 165 -13.59 13.39 -11.70
N THR A 166 -12.30 13.70 -11.73
CA THR A 166 -11.78 14.97 -12.25
C THR A 166 -12.16 15.17 -13.71
N ASP A 167 -12.05 14.14 -14.54
CA ASP A 167 -12.37 14.21 -15.96
C ASP A 167 -13.87 14.44 -16.22
N VAL A 168 -14.73 13.73 -15.47
CA VAL A 168 -16.18 13.91 -15.56
C VAL A 168 -16.59 15.28 -15.00
N PHE A 169 -15.99 15.72 -13.89
CA PHE A 169 -16.24 17.02 -13.28
C PHE A 169 -15.91 18.17 -14.25
N LYS A 170 -14.70 18.17 -14.83
CA LYS A 170 -14.24 19.16 -15.81
C LYS A 170 -15.16 19.23 -17.03
N THR A 171 -15.57 18.06 -17.52
CA THR A 171 -16.52 17.97 -18.64
C THR A 171 -17.88 18.56 -18.28
N CYS A 172 -18.44 18.16 -17.14
CA CYS A 172 -19.75 18.57 -16.66
C CYS A 172 -19.82 20.08 -16.41
N LYS A 173 -18.77 20.66 -15.80
CA LYS A 173 -18.68 22.10 -15.55
C LYS A 173 -18.65 22.90 -16.86
N ARG A 174 -17.93 22.41 -17.89
CA ARG A 174 -17.90 23.05 -19.22
C ARG A 174 -19.23 22.97 -19.96
N THR A 175 -19.96 21.87 -19.83
CA THR A 175 -21.25 21.67 -20.51
C THR A 175 -22.45 22.21 -19.73
N GLY A 176 -22.25 22.74 -18.51
CA GLY A 176 -23.33 23.19 -17.64
C GLY A 176 -24.21 22.05 -17.11
N GLY A 177 -23.65 20.85 -16.95
CA GLY A 177 -24.37 19.69 -16.45
C GLY A 177 -24.63 19.76 -14.94
N ASN A 178 -25.31 18.73 -14.42
CA ASN A 178 -25.60 18.64 -12.99
C ASN A 178 -24.38 18.10 -12.21
N LEU A 179 -23.59 19.01 -11.62
CA LEU A 179 -22.41 18.66 -10.81
C LEU A 179 -22.77 17.84 -9.56
N VAL A 180 -23.93 18.08 -8.94
CA VAL A 180 -24.40 17.30 -7.79
C VAL A 180 -24.57 15.83 -8.18
N ASN A 181 -25.14 15.55 -9.35
CA ASN A 181 -25.29 14.19 -9.85
C ASN A 181 -23.94 13.53 -10.13
N VAL A 182 -22.98 14.26 -10.72
CA VAL A 182 -21.63 13.75 -10.98
C VAL A 182 -20.92 13.37 -9.69
N ILE A 183 -20.97 14.24 -8.68
CA ILE A 183 -20.35 14.00 -7.38
C ILE A 183 -21.01 12.79 -6.71
N ARG A 184 -22.35 12.76 -6.60
CA ARG A 184 -23.07 11.64 -5.99
C ARG A 184 -22.80 10.31 -6.67
N ASN A 185 -22.77 10.29 -8.00
CA ASN A 185 -22.47 9.07 -8.75
C ASN A 185 -21.04 8.59 -8.49
N SER A 186 -20.07 9.51 -8.47
CA SER A 186 -18.66 9.17 -8.19
C SER A 186 -18.49 8.68 -6.76
N THR A 187 -19.12 9.34 -5.78
CA THR A 187 -19.15 8.90 -4.39
C THR A 187 -19.72 7.50 -4.25
N ASN A 188 -20.85 7.19 -4.92
CA ASN A 188 -21.45 5.87 -4.88
C ASN A 188 -20.52 4.81 -5.48
N ILE A 189 -19.92 5.07 -6.65
CA ILE A 189 -18.96 4.14 -7.27
C ILE A 189 -17.78 3.83 -6.34
N ILE A 190 -17.20 4.86 -5.70
CA ILE A 190 -16.09 4.69 -4.77
C ILE A 190 -16.55 3.90 -3.53
N ASN A 191 -17.73 4.22 -3.00
CA ASN A 191 -18.30 3.52 -1.84
C ASN A 191 -18.55 2.04 -2.16
N ASP A 192 -19.17 1.73 -3.29
CA ASP A 192 -19.42 0.35 -3.74
C ASP A 192 -18.11 -0.43 -3.88
N LYS A 193 -17.05 0.18 -4.45
CA LYS A 193 -15.72 -0.43 -4.55
C LYS A 193 -15.12 -0.71 -3.17
N ILE A 194 -15.27 0.20 -2.21
CA ILE A 194 -14.79 0.03 -0.83
C ILE A 194 -15.54 -1.11 -0.14
N GLU A 195 -16.87 -1.13 -0.24
CA GLU A 195 -17.71 -2.17 0.36
C GLU A 195 -17.37 -3.56 -0.20
N ILE A 196 -17.21 -3.68 -1.53
CA ILE A 196 -16.78 -4.93 -2.19
C ILE A 196 -15.39 -5.35 -1.67
N LYS A 197 -14.46 -4.41 -1.47
CA LYS A 197 -13.12 -4.69 -0.92
C LYS A 197 -13.19 -5.20 0.51
N GLU A 198 -14.06 -4.62 1.34
CA GLU A 198 -14.26 -5.04 2.72
C GLU A 198 -14.94 -6.42 2.81
N GLU A 199 -15.92 -6.69 1.94
CA GLU A 199 -16.56 -7.99 1.83
C GLU A 199 -15.53 -9.06 1.43
N ILE A 200 -14.72 -8.80 0.39
CA ILE A 200 -13.62 -9.69 -0.02
C ILE A 200 -12.66 -9.94 1.13
N ASN A 201 -12.26 -8.90 1.87
CA ASN A 201 -11.36 -9.04 3.01
C ASN A 201 -11.96 -9.89 4.13
N THR A 202 -13.28 -9.76 4.37
CA THR A 202 -14.02 -10.54 5.36
C THR A 202 -14.11 -12.01 4.93
N LEU A 203 -14.47 -12.27 3.68
CA LEU A 203 -14.51 -13.62 3.11
C LEU A 203 -13.13 -14.31 3.14
N LEU A 204 -12.07 -13.56 2.86
CA LEU A 204 -10.70 -14.08 2.88
C LEU A 204 -10.09 -14.14 4.28
N ALA A 205 -10.70 -13.57 5.31
CA ALA A 205 -10.10 -13.51 6.66
C ALA A 205 -9.77 -14.91 7.21
N ALA A 206 -10.72 -15.85 7.10
CA ALA A 206 -10.53 -17.24 7.51
C ALA A 206 -9.41 -17.92 6.68
N LYS A 207 -9.37 -17.68 5.38
CA LYS A 207 -8.34 -18.25 4.48
C LYS A 207 -6.94 -17.68 4.72
N LYS A 208 -6.84 -16.38 5.03
CA LYS A 208 -5.58 -15.75 5.45
C LYS A 208 -5.07 -16.36 6.76
N PHE A 209 -5.96 -16.65 7.71
CA PHE A 209 -5.58 -17.32 8.95
C PHE A 209 -5.12 -18.76 8.71
N GLU A 210 -5.89 -19.54 7.95
CA GLU A 210 -5.54 -20.92 7.55
C GLU A 210 -4.18 -20.96 6.84
N GLN A 211 -3.95 -20.07 5.87
CA GLN A 211 -2.67 -19.93 5.20
C GLN A 211 -1.54 -19.61 6.18
N LYS A 212 -1.73 -18.69 7.11
CA LYS A 212 -0.70 -18.32 8.09
C LYS A 212 -0.32 -19.51 8.97
N VAL A 213 -1.30 -20.30 9.41
CA VAL A 213 -1.08 -21.52 10.20
C VAL A 213 -0.31 -22.56 9.38
N LEU A 214 -0.78 -22.88 8.17
CA LEU A 214 -0.14 -23.84 7.27
C LEU A 214 1.28 -23.43 6.88
N SER A 215 1.54 -22.12 6.74
CA SER A 215 2.87 -21.60 6.42
C SER A 215 3.86 -21.78 7.56
N VAL A 216 3.42 -21.73 8.83
CA VAL A 216 4.31 -21.85 10.00
C VAL A 216 4.48 -23.32 10.43
N MET A 217 3.53 -24.18 10.10
CA MET A 217 3.49 -25.58 10.52
C MET A 217 4.78 -26.41 10.22
N PRO A 218 5.42 -26.33 9.03
CA PRO A 218 6.64 -27.08 8.76
C PRO A 218 7.79 -26.73 9.70
N PHE A 219 7.91 -25.46 10.07
CA PHE A 219 8.94 -24.97 10.99
C PHE A 219 8.75 -25.52 12.40
N ILE A 220 7.49 -25.51 12.88
CA ILE A 220 7.14 -26.08 14.18
C ILE A 220 7.41 -27.58 14.20
N MET A 221 7.05 -28.31 13.14
CA MET A 221 7.27 -29.76 13.05
C MET A 221 8.76 -30.12 13.12
N ILE A 222 9.61 -29.42 12.37
CA ILE A 222 11.06 -29.64 12.41
C ILE A 222 11.62 -29.35 13.80
N LEU A 223 11.17 -28.26 14.44
CA LEU A 223 11.62 -27.90 15.78
C LEU A 223 11.23 -28.96 16.81
N ILE A 224 9.97 -29.44 16.80
CA ILE A 224 9.50 -30.48 17.72
C ILE A 224 10.30 -31.76 17.51
N LEU A 225 10.42 -32.24 16.27
CA LEU A 225 11.15 -33.49 15.97
C LEU A 225 12.62 -33.42 16.37
N SER A 226 13.25 -32.26 16.18
CA SER A 226 14.65 -32.04 16.58
C SER A 226 14.83 -32.07 18.10
N LEU A 227 13.81 -31.68 18.88
CA LEU A 227 13.85 -31.69 20.35
C LEU A 227 13.44 -33.04 20.95
N THR A 228 12.52 -33.77 20.32
CA THR A 228 11.99 -35.02 20.87
C THR A 228 12.79 -36.24 20.44
N THR A 229 13.42 -36.21 19.27
CA THR A 229 14.00 -37.41 18.65
C THR A 229 15.25 -37.07 17.83
N GLU A 230 16.32 -36.70 18.54
CA GLU A 230 17.58 -36.25 17.95
C GLU A 230 18.20 -37.30 16.99
N ASP A 231 18.24 -38.57 17.40
CA ASP A 231 18.78 -39.68 16.60
C ASP A 231 18.07 -39.86 15.24
N TYR A 232 16.79 -39.50 15.16
CA TYR A 232 16.02 -39.58 13.92
C TYR A 232 16.32 -38.42 12.96
N MET A 233 16.57 -37.22 13.51
CA MET A 233 16.83 -36.02 12.71
C MET A 233 18.31 -35.85 12.32
N ALA A 234 19.24 -36.49 13.04
CA ALA A 234 20.68 -36.39 12.75
C ALA A 234 21.03 -36.69 11.27
N PRO A 235 20.51 -37.76 10.62
CA PRO A 235 20.79 -38.02 9.20
C PRO A 235 20.25 -36.92 8.26
N VAL A 236 19.18 -36.22 8.65
CA VAL A 236 18.59 -35.14 7.84
C VAL A 236 19.51 -33.91 7.82
N PHE A 237 20.22 -33.62 8.91
CA PHE A 237 21.10 -32.47 9.02
C PHE A 237 22.54 -32.78 8.57
N ASP A 238 23.04 -33.98 8.86
CA ASP A 238 24.45 -34.34 8.66
C ASP A 238 24.74 -34.93 7.27
N THR A 239 23.77 -35.59 6.64
CA THR A 239 23.99 -36.18 5.31
C THR A 239 23.75 -35.17 4.18
N ILE A 240 24.52 -35.32 3.09
CA ILE A 240 24.36 -34.51 1.87
C ILE A 240 22.93 -34.67 1.30
N VAL A 241 22.39 -35.90 1.35
CA VAL A 241 21.04 -36.20 0.87
C VAL A 241 19.99 -35.47 1.71
N GLY A 242 20.13 -35.48 3.05
CA GLY A 242 19.24 -34.74 3.94
C GLY A 242 19.22 -33.24 3.67
N ARG A 243 20.39 -32.63 3.46
CA ARG A 243 20.49 -31.20 3.10
C ARG A 243 19.82 -30.87 1.77
N ILE A 244 19.93 -31.73 0.77
CA ILE A 244 19.23 -31.56 -0.52
C ILE A 244 17.71 -31.60 -0.30
N VAL A 245 17.21 -32.59 0.45
CA VAL A 245 15.78 -32.71 0.77
C VAL A 245 15.27 -31.46 1.51
N MET A 246 16.01 -30.96 2.49
CA MET A 246 15.67 -29.73 3.22
C MET A 246 15.63 -28.49 2.31
N THR A 247 16.57 -28.41 1.36
CA THR A 247 16.57 -27.34 0.35
C THR A 247 15.30 -27.38 -0.50
N PHE A 248 14.92 -28.56 -1.00
CA PHE A 248 13.69 -28.75 -1.76
C PHE A 248 12.44 -28.43 -0.93
N ALA A 249 12.42 -28.80 0.35
CA ALA A 249 11.32 -28.50 1.25
C ALA A 249 11.11 -26.98 1.40
N ILE A 250 12.19 -26.21 1.64
CA ILE A 250 12.12 -24.74 1.73
C ILE A 250 11.58 -24.15 0.42
N ILE A 251 12.05 -24.63 -0.72
CA ILE A 251 11.60 -24.15 -2.04
C ILE A 251 10.10 -24.40 -2.23
N ILE A 252 9.62 -25.60 -1.91
CA ILE A 252 8.20 -25.95 -2.04
C ILE A 252 7.34 -25.10 -1.09
N ILE A 253 7.77 -24.90 0.15
CA ILE A 253 7.09 -24.04 1.13
C ILE A 253 7.03 -22.60 0.61
N ALA A 254 8.15 -22.08 0.09
CA ALA A 254 8.22 -20.74 -0.47
C ALA A 254 7.27 -20.57 -1.67
N ILE A 255 7.28 -21.53 -2.61
CA ILE A 255 6.36 -21.54 -3.76
C ILE A 255 4.91 -21.57 -3.29
N GLY A 256 4.57 -22.46 -2.35
CA GLY A 256 3.22 -22.56 -1.79
C GLY A 256 2.76 -21.25 -1.15
N TYR A 257 3.64 -20.61 -0.39
CA TYR A 257 3.37 -19.29 0.21
C TYR A 257 3.13 -18.22 -0.87
N PHE A 258 3.97 -18.15 -1.90
CA PHE A 258 3.82 -17.17 -2.99
C PHE A 258 2.55 -17.38 -3.81
N VAL A 259 2.24 -18.64 -4.16
CA VAL A 259 1.02 -18.98 -4.90
C VAL A 259 -0.21 -18.62 -4.09
N SER A 260 -0.23 -18.97 -2.80
CA SER A 260 -1.35 -18.63 -1.93
C SER A 260 -1.53 -17.12 -1.77
N LYS A 261 -0.43 -16.37 -1.56
CA LYS A 261 -0.49 -14.90 -1.49
C LYS A 261 -1.05 -14.30 -2.79
N LYS A 262 -0.68 -14.83 -3.95
CA LYS A 262 -1.17 -14.35 -5.25
C LYS A 262 -2.67 -14.66 -5.45
N ILE A 263 -3.15 -15.83 -5.01
CA ILE A 263 -4.57 -16.20 -5.10
C ILE A 263 -5.42 -15.31 -4.19
N MET A 264 -4.91 -14.92 -3.03
CA MET A 264 -5.63 -14.04 -2.09
C MET A 264 -5.53 -12.55 -2.43
N ASP A 265 -4.66 -12.16 -3.36
CA ASP A 265 -4.52 -10.78 -3.83
C ASP A 265 -5.55 -10.51 -4.93
N ILE A 266 -6.79 -10.22 -4.51
CA ILE A 266 -7.88 -9.86 -5.41
C ILE A 266 -7.81 -8.36 -5.66
N LYS A 267 -7.51 -7.98 -6.90
CA LYS A 267 -7.58 -6.60 -7.37
C LYS A 267 -9.02 -6.27 -7.79
N ILE A 268 -9.46 -5.08 -7.43
CA ILE A 268 -10.76 -4.49 -7.76
C ILE A 268 -10.49 -3.25 -8.61
#